data_AF-A0AAW2AZL3-F1
#
_entry.id   AF-A0AAW2AZL3-F1
#
_cell.length_a   1.000
_cell.length_b   1.000
_cell.length_c   1.000
_cell.angle_alpha   90.00
_cell.angle_beta   90.00
_cell.angle_gamma   90.00
#
_symmetry.space_group_name_H-M   'P 1'
#
loop_
_entity.id
_entity.type
_entity.pdbx_description
1 polymer ?
#
loop_
_entity_poly.entity_id
_entity_poly.type
_entity_poly.pdbx_seq_one_letter_code
_entity_poly.pdbx_strand_id
1 'polypeptide(L)'
;MEQNTSFNGSTGVNYDSERMRWEFYMKLVFAESLFVWIISVIEIPVMILTLVALCALIKSQRSAPVFVIHLILSDLIQIICMLMMTIKRTPALQELFNEIKLYIMVSAYFYSLIAGLYFMACVAFERYLLVSHPIWYKSHHSLKVSCVISVIIWFVPLIFADIYSDYLFNYLPRSIGCFIPYPIIILCFVGTRRGLSHAISLTSLKRQLILVLLTYTFLILPYLILDFIDKIFPNLWNSLLFVKMYYFFKYVLYLNPLADCLLYLFMRPDVETVEPRLPAVFQCKILRLVHRPPAVQFKQMK
;
A
#
# COMPACT_ATOMS: atom_id res chain seq x y z
N MET A 1 29.41 5.37 65.43
CA MET A 1 28.44 4.64 64.60
C MET A 1 28.38 5.35 63.26
N GLU A 2 29.18 4.90 62.30
CA GLU A 2 29.10 5.36 60.91
C GLU A 2 27.88 4.72 60.25
N GLN A 3 26.96 5.53 59.76
CA GLN A 3 25.87 5.06 58.92
C GLN A 3 26.41 4.85 57.50
N ASN A 4 26.73 3.59 57.18
CA ASN A 4 26.87 3.12 55.81
C ASN A 4 25.50 3.24 55.12
N THR A 5 25.30 4.32 54.38
CA THR A 5 24.22 4.44 53.40
C THR A 5 24.69 3.75 52.12
N SER A 6 24.31 2.48 51.97
CA SER A 6 24.44 1.77 50.69
C SER A 6 23.51 2.44 49.68
N PHE A 7 24.08 3.27 48.81
CA PHE A 7 23.38 3.86 47.68
C PHE A 7 22.88 2.75 46.74
N ASN A 8 21.57 2.67 46.60
CA ASN A 8 20.87 1.57 45.93
C ASN A 8 21.02 1.70 44.39
N GLY A 9 22.09 1.13 43.83
CA GLY A 9 22.45 1.20 42.41
C GLY A 9 21.45 0.57 41.42
N SER A 10 20.38 -0.06 41.91
CA SER A 10 19.32 -0.65 41.08
C SER A 10 18.38 0.39 40.46
N THR A 11 18.22 1.56 41.08
CA THR A 11 17.29 2.60 40.61
C THR A 11 17.86 3.35 39.40
N GLY A 12 19.15 3.72 39.43
CA GLY A 12 19.81 4.45 38.33
C GLY A 12 19.88 3.66 37.01
N VAL A 13 20.15 2.35 37.08
CA VAL A 13 20.22 1.48 35.89
C VAL A 13 18.88 1.39 35.17
N ASN A 14 17.76 1.39 35.91
CA ASN A 14 16.43 1.34 35.30
C ASN A 14 16.09 2.67 34.58
N TYR A 15 16.36 3.81 35.22
CA TYR A 15 16.14 5.14 34.61
C TYR A 15 16.97 5.37 33.35
N ASP A 16 18.26 5.00 33.36
CA ASP A 16 19.12 5.16 32.19
C ASP A 16 18.67 4.26 31.02
N SER A 17 18.20 3.05 31.33
CA SER A 17 17.67 2.11 30.32
C SER A 17 16.35 2.60 29.70
N GLU A 18 15.45 3.17 30.49
CA GLU A 18 14.19 3.74 30.01
C GLU A 18 14.44 4.98 29.17
N ARG A 19 15.31 5.90 29.62
CA ARG A 19 15.70 7.09 28.85
C ARG A 19 16.28 6.71 27.49
N MET A 20 17.21 5.77 27.44
CA MET A 20 17.82 5.31 26.19
C MET A 20 16.77 4.73 25.23
N ARG A 21 15.77 4.01 25.75
CA ARG A 21 14.66 3.46 24.98
C ARG A 21 13.76 4.57 24.40
N TRP A 22 13.42 5.57 25.21
CA TRP A 22 12.64 6.74 24.75
C TRP A 22 13.36 7.52 23.65
N GLU A 23 14.65 7.77 23.79
CA GLU A 23 15.45 8.41 22.74
C GLU A 23 15.45 7.60 21.44
N PHE A 24 15.56 6.28 21.55
CA PHE A 24 15.47 5.39 20.38
C PHE A 24 14.10 5.46 19.70
N TYR A 25 12.99 5.44 20.47
CA TYR A 25 11.65 5.61 19.92
C TYR A 25 11.48 6.95 19.20
N MET A 26 11.96 8.05 19.79
CA MET A 26 11.88 9.36 19.16
C MET A 26 12.65 9.43 17.84
N LYS A 27 13.83 8.78 17.77
CA LYS A 27 14.59 8.64 16.51
C LYS A 27 13.82 7.86 15.45
N LEU A 28 13.15 6.76 15.82
CA LEU A 28 12.31 5.99 14.89
C LEU A 28 11.12 6.81 14.38
N VAL A 29 10.43 7.49 15.28
CA VAL A 29 9.28 8.36 15.02
C VAL A 29 9.65 9.53 14.08
N PHE A 30 10.84 10.09 14.26
CA PHE A 30 11.40 11.10 13.35
C PHE A 30 11.77 10.49 11.98
N ALA A 31 12.47 9.35 11.97
CA ALA A 31 12.84 8.66 10.75
C ALA A 31 11.62 8.24 9.92
N GLU A 32 10.55 7.77 10.57
CA GLU A 32 9.27 7.46 9.95
C GLU A 32 8.69 8.68 9.26
N SER A 33 8.69 9.83 9.95
CA SER A 33 8.16 11.07 9.39
C SER A 33 8.95 11.47 8.15
N LEU A 34 10.29 11.48 8.23
CA LEU A 34 11.14 11.76 7.07
C LEU A 34 10.89 10.80 5.91
N PHE A 35 10.76 9.51 6.19
CA PHE A 35 10.51 8.50 5.17
C PHE A 35 9.18 8.76 4.45
N VAL A 36 8.09 9.02 5.18
CA VAL A 36 6.77 9.35 4.62
C VAL A 36 6.84 10.61 3.75
N TRP A 37 7.54 11.66 4.19
CA TRP A 37 7.71 12.86 3.39
C TRP A 37 8.48 12.58 2.10
N ILE A 38 9.62 11.89 2.18
CA ILE A 38 10.46 11.58 1.02
C ILE A 38 9.70 10.72 0.00
N ILE A 39 9.03 9.66 0.46
CA ILE A 39 8.33 8.73 -0.43
C ILE A 39 7.10 9.40 -1.06
N SER A 40 6.36 10.24 -0.32
CA SER A 40 5.18 10.94 -0.82
C SER A 40 5.48 11.87 -2.00
N VAL A 41 6.67 12.50 -2.03
CA VAL A 41 7.12 13.35 -3.14
C VAL A 41 7.25 12.56 -4.44
N ILE A 42 7.51 11.24 -4.36
CA ILE A 42 7.62 10.35 -5.51
C ILE A 42 6.26 9.70 -5.81
N GLU A 43 5.59 9.19 -4.78
CA GLU A 43 4.32 8.47 -4.88
C GLU A 43 3.19 9.32 -5.44
N ILE A 44 3.00 10.53 -4.92
CA ILE A 44 1.87 11.38 -5.32
C ILE A 44 1.93 11.67 -6.83
N PRO A 45 3.05 12.16 -7.40
CA PRO A 45 3.16 12.33 -8.85
C PRO A 45 2.90 11.05 -9.64
N VAL A 46 3.42 9.90 -9.19
CA VAL A 46 3.24 8.61 -9.88
C VAL A 46 1.77 8.17 -9.85
N MET A 47 1.08 8.29 -8.71
CA MET A 47 -0.34 7.98 -8.57
C MET A 47 -1.21 8.89 -9.43
N ILE A 48 -0.96 10.20 -9.42
CA ILE A 48 -1.71 11.16 -10.24
C ILE A 48 -1.49 10.88 -11.73
N LEU A 49 -0.26 10.60 -12.14
CA LEU A 49 0.06 10.21 -13.52
C LEU A 49 -0.70 8.95 -13.94
N THR A 50 -0.72 7.96 -13.05
CA THR A 50 -1.40 6.68 -13.25
C THR A 50 -2.92 6.87 -13.36
N LEU A 51 -3.53 7.67 -12.47
CA LEU A 51 -4.95 8.04 -12.52
C LEU A 51 -5.31 8.76 -13.81
N VAL A 52 -4.51 9.72 -14.27
CA VAL A 52 -4.75 10.43 -15.54
C VAL A 52 -4.70 9.46 -16.72
N ALA A 53 -3.71 8.57 -16.77
CA ALA A 53 -3.58 7.55 -17.82
C ALA A 53 -4.79 6.60 -17.83
N LEU A 54 -5.25 6.20 -16.65
CA LEU A 54 -6.41 5.36 -16.43
C LEU A 54 -7.73 6.02 -16.86
N CYS A 55 -7.97 7.27 -16.46
CA CYS A 55 -9.15 8.03 -16.87
C CYS A 55 -9.19 8.23 -18.39
N ALA A 56 -8.05 8.47 -19.03
CA ALA A 56 -7.95 8.53 -20.48
C ALA A 56 -8.30 7.18 -21.15
N LEU A 57 -7.91 6.05 -20.53
CA LEU A 57 -8.21 4.72 -21.03
C LEU A 57 -9.71 4.40 -20.96
N ILE A 58 -10.42 4.81 -19.91
CA ILE A 58 -11.88 4.65 -19.81
C ILE A 58 -12.61 5.39 -20.94
N LYS A 59 -12.17 6.60 -21.29
CA LYS A 59 -12.74 7.37 -22.40
C LYS A 59 -12.61 6.66 -23.75
N SER A 60 -11.70 5.70 -23.88
CA SER A 60 -11.50 4.90 -25.10
C SER A 60 -12.39 3.65 -25.19
N GLN A 61 -13.45 3.53 -24.37
CA GLN A 61 -14.40 2.40 -24.34
C GLN A 61 -13.76 1.03 -24.01
N ARG A 62 -12.53 1.03 -23.46
CA ARG A 62 -11.93 -0.16 -22.88
C ARG A 62 -12.32 -0.20 -21.40
N SER A 63 -13.14 -1.17 -21.00
CA SER A 63 -13.69 -1.34 -19.65
C SER A 63 -12.63 -1.71 -18.58
N ALA A 64 -11.36 -1.34 -18.77
CA ALA A 64 -10.24 -2.18 -18.40
C ALA A 64 -9.55 -1.93 -17.05
N PRO A 65 -9.82 -0.87 -16.24
CA PRO A 65 -9.83 -1.16 -14.79
C PRO A 65 -10.52 -0.10 -13.89
N VAL A 66 -11.83 -0.22 -13.66
CA VAL A 66 -12.50 0.61 -12.64
C VAL A 66 -11.92 0.32 -11.23
N PHE A 67 -11.59 -0.94 -10.94
CA PHE A 67 -11.04 -1.34 -9.65
C PHE A 67 -9.63 -0.77 -9.38
N VAL A 68 -8.77 -0.64 -10.41
CA VAL A 68 -7.43 -0.03 -10.23
C VAL A 68 -7.53 1.46 -9.97
N ILE A 69 -8.51 2.17 -10.55
CA ILE A 69 -8.73 3.59 -10.21
C ILE A 69 -9.10 3.74 -8.75
N HIS A 70 -10.02 2.91 -8.26
CA HIS A 70 -10.41 2.95 -6.86
C HIS A 70 -9.31 2.48 -5.91
N LEU A 71 -8.46 1.53 -6.33
CA LEU A 71 -7.25 1.12 -5.62
C LEU A 71 -6.30 2.32 -5.41
N ILE A 72 -5.97 3.05 -6.48
CA ILE A 72 -5.09 4.23 -6.39
C ILE A 72 -5.77 5.36 -5.60
N LEU A 73 -7.11 5.47 -5.66
CA LEU A 73 -7.84 6.44 -4.85
C LEU A 73 -7.74 6.10 -3.36
N SER A 74 -7.85 4.83 -2.96
CA SER A 74 -7.60 4.42 -1.57
C SER A 74 -6.15 4.70 -1.15
N ASP A 75 -5.16 4.43 -2.01
CA ASP A 75 -3.75 4.73 -1.72
C ASP A 75 -3.49 6.22 -1.52
N LEU A 76 -4.14 7.08 -2.32
CA LEU A 76 -4.05 8.53 -2.18
C LEU A 76 -4.61 9.00 -0.84
N ILE A 77 -5.77 8.47 -0.43
CA ILE A 77 -6.35 8.74 0.90
C ILE A 77 -5.39 8.27 1.99
N GLN A 78 -4.80 7.08 1.84
CA GLN A 78 -3.85 6.52 2.80
C GLN A 78 -2.61 7.41 2.96
N ILE A 79 -2.00 7.87 1.87
CA ILE A 79 -0.85 8.78 1.90
C ILE A 79 -1.19 10.13 2.52
N ILE A 80 -2.36 10.70 2.20
CA ILE A 80 -2.83 11.93 2.84
C ILE A 80 -2.96 11.73 4.34
N CYS A 81 -3.54 10.62 4.80
CA CYS A 81 -3.64 10.31 6.23
C CYS A 81 -2.26 10.18 6.88
N MET A 82 -1.30 9.52 6.22
CA MET A 82 0.08 9.40 6.73
C MET A 82 0.75 10.76 6.87
N LEU A 83 0.68 11.62 5.85
CA LEU A 83 1.25 12.97 5.90
C LEU A 83 0.66 13.78 7.04
N MET A 84 -0.67 13.78 7.18
CA MET A 84 -1.35 14.51 8.26
C MET A 84 -0.94 14.00 9.66
N MET A 85 -0.78 12.69 9.83
CA MET A 85 -0.28 12.12 11.10
C MET A 85 1.16 12.56 11.42
N THR A 86 2.04 12.71 10.42
CA THR A 86 3.40 13.22 10.63
C THR A 86 3.44 14.71 10.97
N ILE A 87 2.54 15.52 10.39
CA ILE A 87 2.46 16.96 10.69
C ILE A 87 2.11 17.19 12.16
N LYS A 88 1.12 16.45 12.70
CA LYS A 88 0.69 16.56 14.12
C LYS A 88 1.82 16.26 15.11
N ARG A 89 2.79 15.45 14.72
CA ARG A 89 3.95 15.04 15.53
C ARG A 89 5.00 16.15 15.68
N THR A 90 4.82 17.28 14.99
CA THR A 90 5.72 18.44 15.08
C THR A 90 5.28 19.34 16.25
N PRO A 91 6.18 19.67 17.20
CA PRO A 91 5.81 20.41 18.41
C PRO A 91 5.18 21.79 18.12
N ALA A 92 5.53 22.42 16.99
CA ALA A 92 4.96 23.70 16.57
C ALA A 92 3.48 23.66 16.15
N LEU A 93 2.94 22.48 15.82
CA LEU A 93 1.55 22.31 15.33
C LEU A 93 0.70 21.41 16.25
N GLN A 94 1.28 20.92 17.35
CA GLN A 94 0.62 20.01 18.27
C GLN A 94 -0.57 20.65 19.01
N GLU A 95 -0.53 21.97 19.26
CA GLU A 95 -1.61 22.72 19.91
C GLU A 95 -2.87 22.91 19.02
N LEU A 96 -2.74 22.81 17.69
CA LEU A 96 -3.84 23.00 16.73
C LEU A 96 -4.72 21.73 16.55
N PHE A 97 -4.23 20.57 17.01
CA PHE A 97 -4.84 19.26 16.76
C PHE A 97 -5.03 18.46 18.06
N ASN A 98 -6.28 18.37 18.54
CA ASN A 98 -6.64 17.56 19.71
C ASN A 98 -6.50 16.03 19.46
N GLU A 99 -6.61 15.23 20.53
CA GLU A 99 -6.55 13.76 20.48
C GLU A 99 -7.60 13.13 19.56
N ILE A 100 -8.81 13.71 19.53
CA ILE A 100 -9.92 13.27 18.67
C ILE A 100 -9.52 13.29 17.19
N LYS A 101 -8.82 14.32 16.72
CA LYS A 101 -8.37 14.39 15.32
C LYS A 101 -7.35 13.31 14.95
N LEU A 102 -6.48 12.89 15.88
CA LEU A 102 -5.49 11.82 15.61
C LEU A 102 -6.17 10.47 15.46
N TYR A 103 -7.12 10.15 16.35
CA TYR A 103 -7.90 8.94 16.25
C TYR A 103 -8.63 8.85 14.90
N ILE A 104 -9.29 9.92 14.47
CA ILE A 104 -9.98 9.98 13.18
C ILE A 104 -9.00 9.73 12.02
N MET A 105 -7.79 10.30 12.06
CA MET A 105 -6.77 10.09 11.03
C MET A 105 -6.24 8.66 11.00
N VAL A 106 -6.01 8.05 12.16
CA VAL A 106 -5.60 6.65 12.25
C VAL A 106 -6.71 5.74 11.70
N SER A 107 -7.96 5.99 12.09
CA SER A 107 -9.10 5.23 11.58
C SER A 107 -9.28 5.41 10.07
N ALA A 108 -9.10 6.63 9.54
CA ALA A 108 -9.15 6.89 8.11
C ALA A 108 -8.01 6.19 7.35
N TYR A 109 -6.80 6.14 7.91
CA TYR A 109 -5.67 5.39 7.36
C TYR A 109 -5.99 3.89 7.22
N PHE A 110 -6.50 3.27 8.28
CA PHE A 110 -6.86 1.85 8.25
C PHE A 110 -8.07 1.58 7.36
N TYR A 111 -9.05 2.49 7.33
CA TYR A 111 -10.17 2.44 6.39
C TYR A 111 -9.68 2.40 4.94
N SER A 112 -8.78 3.31 4.57
CA SER A 112 -8.19 3.33 3.22
C SER A 112 -7.36 2.09 2.92
N LEU A 113 -6.59 1.59 3.90
CA LEU A 113 -5.80 0.37 3.74
C LEU A 113 -6.72 -0.83 3.45
N ILE A 114 -7.78 -1.04 4.25
CA ILE A 114 -8.73 -2.13 4.03
C ILE A 114 -9.40 -1.97 2.67
N ALA A 115 -9.90 -0.77 2.33
CA ALA A 115 -10.49 -0.52 1.01
C ALA A 115 -9.54 -0.94 -0.13
N GLY A 116 -8.27 -0.54 -0.03
CA GLY A 116 -7.22 -0.91 -1.00
C GLY A 116 -7.03 -2.42 -1.11
N LEU A 117 -6.96 -3.15 0.01
CA LEU A 117 -6.84 -4.62 0.00
C LEU A 117 -8.01 -5.31 -0.71
N TYR A 118 -9.24 -4.84 -0.49
CA TYR A 118 -10.41 -5.38 -1.17
C TYR A 118 -10.44 -5.00 -2.66
N PHE A 119 -10.01 -3.79 -3.03
CA PHE A 119 -9.84 -3.42 -4.45
C PHE A 119 -8.76 -4.27 -5.13
N MET A 120 -7.66 -4.56 -4.45
CA MET A 120 -6.61 -5.46 -4.92
C MET A 120 -7.15 -6.88 -5.15
N ALA A 121 -7.98 -7.40 -4.23
CA ALA A 121 -8.68 -8.68 -4.43
C ALA A 121 -9.65 -8.64 -5.62
N CYS A 122 -10.35 -7.52 -5.85
CA CYS A 122 -11.21 -7.36 -7.01
C CYS A 122 -10.44 -7.30 -8.32
N VAL A 123 -9.25 -6.67 -8.35
CA VAL A 123 -8.34 -6.72 -9.50
C VAL A 123 -7.91 -8.16 -9.77
N ALA A 124 -7.52 -8.92 -8.75
CA ALA A 124 -7.17 -10.34 -8.91
C ALA A 124 -8.36 -11.18 -9.42
N PHE A 125 -9.55 -10.96 -8.87
CA PHE A 125 -10.76 -11.67 -9.25
C PHE A 125 -11.21 -11.34 -10.68
N GLU A 126 -11.14 -10.08 -11.08
CA GLU A 126 -11.42 -9.64 -12.46
C GLU A 126 -10.50 -10.36 -13.45
N ARG A 127 -9.20 -10.47 -13.13
CA ARG A 127 -8.22 -11.18 -13.96
C ARG A 127 -8.45 -12.68 -13.98
N TYR A 128 -8.87 -13.28 -12.87
CA TYR A 128 -9.27 -14.68 -12.82
C TYR A 128 -10.47 -14.95 -13.74
N LEU A 129 -11.53 -14.14 -13.67
CA LEU A 129 -12.72 -14.31 -14.51
C LEU A 129 -12.43 -14.18 -16.00
N LEU A 130 -11.57 -13.22 -16.37
CA LEU A 130 -11.10 -13.04 -17.74
C LEU A 130 -10.43 -14.28 -18.31
N VAL A 131 -9.68 -15.02 -17.48
CA VAL A 131 -8.91 -16.19 -17.91
C VAL A 131 -9.72 -17.47 -17.83
N SER A 132 -10.35 -17.73 -16.69
CA SER A 132 -11.01 -19.00 -16.43
C SER A 132 -12.44 -19.06 -16.99
N HIS A 133 -13.12 -17.91 -17.11
CA HIS A 133 -14.53 -17.83 -17.51
C HIS A 133 -14.80 -16.70 -18.54
N PRO A 134 -14.13 -16.69 -19.71
CA PRO A 134 -14.13 -15.56 -20.64
C PRO A 134 -15.52 -15.25 -21.23
N ILE A 135 -16.35 -16.27 -21.49
CA ILE A 135 -17.72 -16.09 -22.02
C ILE A 135 -18.61 -15.41 -20.98
N TRP A 136 -18.52 -15.87 -19.72
CA TRP A 136 -19.27 -15.29 -18.62
C TRP A 136 -18.84 -13.84 -18.36
N TYR A 137 -17.53 -13.59 -18.37
CA TYR A 137 -16.98 -12.24 -18.23
C TYR A 137 -17.48 -11.32 -19.33
N LYS A 138 -17.44 -11.70 -20.61
CA LYS A 138 -17.93 -10.85 -21.71
C LYS A 138 -19.43 -10.52 -21.59
N SER A 139 -20.23 -11.44 -21.06
CA SER A 139 -21.67 -11.28 -20.91
C SER A 139 -22.07 -10.42 -19.71
N HIS A 140 -21.35 -10.54 -18.59
CA HIS A 140 -21.72 -9.91 -17.30
C HIS A 140 -20.83 -8.72 -16.91
N HIS A 141 -19.71 -8.50 -17.60
CA HIS A 141 -18.85 -7.35 -17.35
C HIS A 141 -19.39 -6.11 -18.05
N SER A 142 -19.69 -5.08 -17.26
CA SER A 142 -19.99 -3.74 -17.75
C SER A 142 -19.46 -2.71 -16.78
N LEU A 143 -19.18 -1.50 -17.27
CA LEU A 143 -18.72 -0.39 -16.44
C LEU A 143 -19.67 -0.10 -15.27
N LYS A 144 -20.98 -0.21 -15.51
CA LYS A 144 -22.02 -0.04 -14.48
C LYS A 144 -21.87 -1.06 -13.35
N VAL A 145 -21.68 -2.33 -13.69
CA VAL A 145 -21.48 -3.41 -12.71
C VAL A 145 -20.21 -3.17 -11.90
N SER A 146 -19.08 -2.81 -12.54
CA SER A 146 -17.84 -2.51 -11.83
C SER A 146 -17.96 -1.30 -10.89
N CYS A 147 -18.70 -0.26 -11.29
CA CYS A 147 -18.97 0.88 -10.41
C CYS A 147 -19.84 0.48 -9.20
N VAL A 148 -20.88 -0.31 -9.40
CA VAL A 148 -21.72 -0.82 -8.29
C VAL A 148 -20.90 -1.66 -7.31
N ILE A 149 -20.09 -2.60 -7.83
CA ILE A 149 -19.18 -3.39 -6.99
C ILE A 149 -18.21 -2.48 -6.24
N SER A 150 -17.66 -1.46 -6.90
CA SER A 150 -16.74 -0.52 -6.25
C SER A 150 -17.40 0.26 -5.12
N VAL A 151 -18.63 0.72 -5.31
CA VAL A 151 -19.43 1.35 -4.25
C VAL A 151 -19.60 0.42 -3.07
N ILE A 152 -19.96 -0.86 -3.30
CA ILE A 152 -20.08 -1.87 -2.23
C ILE A 152 -18.76 -2.02 -1.46
N ILE A 153 -17.62 -2.10 -2.16
CA ILE A 153 -16.31 -2.24 -1.54
C ILE A 153 -15.98 -1.07 -0.61
N TRP A 154 -16.35 0.18 -0.95
CA TRP A 154 -16.16 1.32 -0.06
C TRP A 154 -16.94 1.18 1.27
N PHE A 155 -18.02 0.41 1.31
CA PHE A 155 -18.74 0.14 2.55
C PHE A 155 -18.14 -1.04 3.35
N VAL A 156 -17.34 -1.91 2.73
CA VAL A 156 -16.76 -3.09 3.41
C VAL A 156 -15.91 -2.72 4.64
N PRO A 157 -15.00 -1.73 4.60
CA PRO A 157 -14.25 -1.35 5.79
C PRO A 157 -15.13 -0.88 6.95
N LEU A 158 -16.36 -0.40 6.70
CA LEU A 158 -17.28 0.01 7.77
C LEU A 158 -17.79 -1.17 8.60
N ILE A 159 -17.82 -2.37 8.02
CA ILE A 159 -18.17 -3.62 8.74
C ILE A 159 -17.09 -3.96 9.76
N PHE A 160 -15.84 -3.64 9.41
CA PHE A 160 -14.67 -3.85 10.27
C PHE A 160 -14.27 -2.58 11.03
N ALA A 161 -15.09 -1.51 10.94
CA ALA A 161 -14.77 -0.22 11.53
C ALA A 161 -14.94 -0.26 13.05
N ASP A 162 -14.02 0.46 13.67
CA ASP A 162 -13.87 0.60 15.10
C ASP A 162 -14.88 1.64 15.59
N ILE A 163 -16.07 1.20 16.01
CA ILE A 163 -17.04 2.10 16.65
C ILE A 163 -16.65 2.24 18.12
N TYR A 164 -15.74 3.19 18.39
CA TYR A 164 -15.62 3.87 19.68
C TYR A 164 -15.33 2.97 20.89
N SER A 165 -14.31 2.10 20.87
CA SER A 165 -13.99 1.40 22.10
C SER A 165 -12.51 0.99 22.25
N ASP A 166 -11.92 1.36 23.39
CA ASP A 166 -10.54 1.10 23.81
C ASP A 166 -10.22 -0.38 24.11
N TYR A 167 -11.18 -1.29 23.93
CA TYR A 167 -10.97 -2.71 24.23
C TYR A 167 -10.31 -3.47 23.07
N LEU A 168 -9.47 -4.45 23.43
CA LEU A 168 -8.87 -5.45 22.52
C LEU A 168 -9.89 -6.04 21.52
N PHE A 169 -11.16 -6.13 21.93
CA PHE A 169 -12.28 -6.64 21.14
C PHE A 169 -12.57 -5.85 19.85
N ASN A 170 -12.14 -4.59 19.75
CA ASN A 170 -12.40 -3.75 18.56
C ASN A 170 -11.26 -3.76 17.53
N TYR A 171 -10.06 -4.21 17.92
CA TYR A 171 -8.93 -4.36 17.00
C TYR A 171 -8.98 -5.66 16.19
N LEU A 172 -9.58 -6.71 16.75
CA LEU A 172 -9.69 -8.02 16.08
C LEU A 172 -10.47 -7.96 14.76
N PRO A 173 -11.65 -7.33 14.66
CA PRO A 173 -12.39 -7.19 13.40
C PRO A 173 -11.56 -6.52 12.30
N ARG A 174 -10.81 -5.48 12.66
CA ARG A 174 -9.92 -4.76 11.72
C ARG A 174 -8.85 -5.68 11.16
N SER A 175 -8.13 -6.41 12.01
CA SER A 175 -7.08 -7.34 11.56
C SER A 175 -7.68 -8.46 10.70
N ILE A 176 -8.83 -9.02 11.10
CA ILE A 176 -9.54 -10.05 10.32
C ILE A 176 -9.91 -9.50 8.93
N GLY A 177 -10.45 -8.29 8.85
CA GLY A 177 -10.77 -7.60 7.60
C GLY A 177 -9.56 -7.47 6.67
N CYS A 178 -8.37 -7.22 7.23
CA CYS A 178 -7.12 -7.16 6.47
C CYS A 178 -6.61 -8.54 6.00
N PHE A 179 -7.00 -9.66 6.61
CA PHE A 179 -6.54 -11.00 6.21
C PHE A 179 -7.45 -11.66 5.17
N ILE A 180 -8.74 -11.32 5.12
CA ILE A 180 -9.74 -11.93 4.21
C ILE A 180 -9.38 -11.79 2.71
N PRO A 181 -8.82 -10.67 2.22
CA PRO A 181 -8.48 -10.53 0.80
C PRO A 181 -7.40 -11.52 0.33
N TYR A 182 -6.49 -11.95 1.22
CA TYR A 182 -5.38 -12.84 0.88
C TYR A 182 -5.80 -14.23 0.35
N PRO A 183 -6.66 -15.02 1.04
CA PRO A 183 -7.13 -16.29 0.51
C PRO A 183 -7.91 -16.12 -0.80
N ILE A 184 -8.65 -15.02 -0.98
CA ILE A 184 -9.33 -14.73 -2.25
C ILE A 184 -8.32 -14.58 -3.38
N ILE A 185 -7.24 -13.82 -3.17
CA ILE A 185 -6.15 -13.64 -4.14
C ILE A 185 -5.47 -14.97 -4.46
N ILE A 186 -5.20 -15.81 -3.45
CA ILE A 186 -4.61 -17.15 -3.65
C ILE A 186 -5.55 -18.04 -4.47
N LEU A 187 -6.85 -18.08 -4.15
CA LEU A 187 -7.83 -18.86 -4.90
C LEU A 187 -7.91 -18.40 -6.36
N CYS A 188 -7.90 -17.08 -6.61
CA CYS A 188 -7.85 -16.51 -7.96
C CYS A 188 -6.58 -16.94 -8.71
N PHE A 189 -5.43 -16.90 -8.03
CA PHE A 189 -4.14 -17.32 -8.60
C PHE A 189 -4.13 -18.82 -8.95
N VAL A 190 -4.54 -19.69 -8.02
CA VAL A 190 -4.60 -21.14 -8.24
C VAL A 190 -5.61 -21.51 -9.33
N GLY A 191 -6.80 -20.89 -9.32
CA GLY A 191 -7.82 -21.07 -10.34
C GLY A 191 -7.33 -20.69 -11.73
N THR A 192 -6.59 -19.59 -11.83
CA THR A 192 -5.96 -19.14 -13.09
C THR A 192 -4.89 -20.14 -13.55
N ARG A 193 -4.02 -20.64 -12.66
CA ARG A 193 -3.00 -21.64 -13.03
C ARG A 193 -3.61 -22.92 -13.59
N ARG A 194 -4.72 -23.39 -13.04
CA ARG A 194 -5.44 -24.58 -13.53
C ARG A 194 -6.05 -24.37 -14.92
N GLY A 195 -6.60 -23.19 -15.20
CA GLY A 195 -7.14 -22.86 -16.53
C GLY A 195 -6.08 -22.59 -17.60
N LEU A 196 -4.86 -22.22 -17.17
CA LEU A 196 -3.80 -21.71 -18.06
C LEU A 196 -2.59 -22.66 -18.20
N SER A 197 -2.68 -23.88 -17.65
CA SER A 197 -1.67 -24.94 -17.79
C SER A 197 -1.53 -25.44 -19.23
N HIS A 198 -2.58 -25.27 -20.05
CA HIS A 198 -2.61 -25.71 -21.45
C HIS A 198 -2.35 -24.59 -22.47
N ALA A 199 -2.23 -23.33 -22.05
CA ALA A 199 -2.02 -22.19 -22.96
C ALA A 199 -0.71 -21.44 -22.65
N ILE A 200 0.22 -21.48 -23.62
CA ILE A 200 1.58 -20.95 -23.52
C ILE A 200 1.64 -19.43 -23.80
N SER A 201 0.63 -18.85 -24.44
CA SER A 201 0.74 -17.50 -25.06
C SER A 201 0.33 -16.30 -24.20
N LEU A 202 -0.15 -16.45 -22.96
CA LEU A 202 -0.64 -15.33 -22.14
C LEU A 202 0.29 -15.03 -20.95
N THR A 203 1.50 -14.57 -21.24
CA THR A 203 2.53 -14.18 -20.26
C THR A 203 2.16 -12.91 -19.48
N SER A 204 1.43 -11.96 -20.08
CA SER A 204 1.07 -10.69 -19.43
C SER A 204 0.04 -10.84 -18.30
N LEU A 205 -1.02 -11.63 -18.48
CA LEU A 205 -2.02 -11.88 -17.44
C LEU A 205 -1.47 -12.74 -16.29
N LYS A 206 -0.66 -13.76 -16.59
CA LYS A 206 0.07 -14.54 -15.58
C LYS A 206 0.94 -13.62 -14.72
N ARG A 207 1.68 -12.71 -15.34
CA ARG A 207 2.55 -11.74 -14.65
C ARG A 207 1.74 -10.83 -13.71
N GLN A 208 0.56 -10.37 -14.11
CA GLN A 208 -0.27 -9.48 -13.27
C GLN A 208 -0.71 -10.15 -11.97
N LEU A 209 -1.25 -11.37 -12.04
CA LEU A 209 -1.67 -12.09 -10.83
C LEU A 209 -0.49 -12.44 -9.93
N ILE A 210 0.67 -12.76 -10.51
CA ILE A 210 1.92 -12.97 -9.76
C ILE A 210 2.31 -11.67 -9.05
N LEU A 211 2.24 -10.51 -9.72
CA LEU A 211 2.56 -9.22 -9.12
C LEU A 211 1.60 -8.83 -7.99
N VAL A 212 0.28 -9.04 -8.16
CA VAL A 212 -0.70 -8.82 -7.08
C VAL A 212 -0.38 -9.69 -5.87
N LEU A 213 -0.16 -11.00 -6.09
CA LEU A 213 0.17 -11.92 -5.01
C LEU A 213 1.49 -11.56 -4.34
N LEU A 214 2.53 -11.23 -5.11
CA LEU A 214 3.84 -10.83 -4.59
C LEU A 214 3.75 -9.55 -3.76
N THR A 215 3.03 -8.54 -4.25
CA THR A 215 2.80 -7.27 -3.55
C THR A 215 2.13 -7.52 -2.22
N TYR A 216 1.05 -8.32 -2.20
CA TYR A 216 0.37 -8.67 -0.96
C TYR A 216 1.28 -9.46 0.00
N THR A 217 1.92 -10.53 -0.47
CA THR A 217 2.72 -11.44 0.37
C THR A 217 3.98 -10.78 0.92
N PHE A 218 4.67 -9.93 0.15
CA PHE A 218 5.95 -9.34 0.56
C PHE A 218 5.82 -7.93 1.12
N LEU A 219 4.92 -7.09 0.60
CA LEU A 219 4.80 -5.72 1.07
C LEU A 219 3.81 -5.54 2.21
N ILE A 220 2.69 -6.27 2.17
CA ILE A 220 1.57 -6.02 3.08
C ILE A 220 1.52 -7.05 4.22
N LEU A 221 1.53 -8.33 3.89
CA LEU A 221 1.32 -9.43 4.83
C LEU A 221 2.25 -9.43 6.05
N PRO A 222 3.57 -9.16 5.92
CA PRO A 222 4.47 -9.21 7.07
C PRO A 222 4.12 -8.15 8.12
N TYR A 223 3.74 -6.95 7.69
CA TYR A 223 3.27 -5.91 8.59
C TYR A 223 1.96 -6.30 9.27
N LEU A 224 0.98 -6.83 8.53
CA LEU A 224 -0.30 -7.26 9.10
C LEU A 224 -0.14 -8.34 10.16
N ILE A 225 0.79 -9.29 9.96
CA ILE A 225 1.11 -10.32 10.95
C ILE A 225 1.71 -9.68 12.21
N LEU A 226 2.65 -8.76 12.06
CA LEU A 226 3.28 -8.09 13.21
C LEU A 226 2.31 -7.18 13.96
N ASP A 227 1.43 -6.47 13.25
CA ASP A 227 0.37 -5.64 13.83
C ASP A 227 -0.64 -6.50 14.61
N PHE A 228 -1.01 -7.65 14.07
CA PHE A 228 -1.85 -8.61 14.79
C PHE A 228 -1.17 -9.18 16.04
N ILE A 229 0.12 -9.54 15.94
CA ILE A 229 0.92 -10.05 17.06
C ILE A 229 1.06 -9.00 18.16
N ASP A 230 1.31 -7.74 17.78
CA ASP A 230 1.35 -6.59 18.71
C ASP A 230 0.08 -6.53 19.57
N LYS A 231 -1.10 -6.59 18.93
CA LYS A 231 -2.37 -6.51 19.65
C LYS A 231 -2.59 -7.67 20.62
N ILE A 232 -2.17 -8.89 20.27
CA ILE A 232 -2.34 -10.06 21.15
C ILE A 232 -1.29 -10.06 22.27
N PHE A 233 -0.06 -9.67 21.98
CA PHE A 233 1.08 -9.79 22.88
C PHE A 233 1.81 -8.43 23.04
N PRO A 234 1.19 -7.45 23.72
CA PRO A 234 1.75 -6.11 23.85
C PRO A 234 3.11 -6.08 24.55
N ASN A 235 3.40 -7.08 25.38
CA ASN A 235 4.68 -7.23 26.07
C ASN A 235 5.89 -7.37 25.12
N LEU A 236 5.67 -7.75 23.85
CA LEU A 236 6.73 -7.85 22.85
C LEU A 236 7.37 -6.50 22.51
N TRP A 237 6.70 -5.38 22.78
CA TRP A 237 7.28 -4.04 22.62
C TRP A 237 8.49 -3.78 23.50
N ASN A 238 8.69 -4.57 24.57
CA ASN A 238 9.90 -4.50 25.38
C ASN A 238 11.13 -5.03 24.64
N SER A 239 10.94 -5.83 23.59
CA SER A 239 12.03 -6.35 22.76
C SER A 239 12.42 -5.34 21.68
N LEU A 240 13.66 -4.86 21.74
CA LEU A 240 14.22 -3.97 20.71
C LEU A 240 14.17 -4.59 19.31
N LEU A 241 14.31 -5.91 19.20
CA LEU A 241 14.23 -6.63 17.93
C LEU A 241 12.81 -6.54 17.34
N PHE A 242 11.78 -6.74 18.16
CA PHE A 242 10.39 -6.65 17.71
C PHE A 242 10.07 -5.24 17.21
N VAL A 243 10.46 -4.21 17.97
CA VAL A 243 10.27 -2.80 17.56
C VAL A 243 10.94 -2.54 16.21
N LYS A 244 12.20 -2.95 16.03
CA LYS A 244 12.92 -2.77 14.75
C LYS A 244 12.20 -3.46 13.59
N MET A 245 11.76 -4.70 13.78
CA MET A 245 11.05 -5.47 12.76
C MET A 245 9.70 -4.84 12.41
N TYR A 246 8.94 -4.40 13.42
CA TYR A 246 7.66 -3.72 13.22
C TYR A 246 7.80 -2.48 12.35
N TYR A 247 8.73 -1.57 12.69
CA TYR A 247 8.97 -0.36 11.89
C TYR A 247 9.53 -0.68 10.50
N PHE A 248 10.42 -1.67 10.37
CA PHE A 248 10.94 -2.08 9.07
C PHE A 248 9.81 -2.51 8.13
N PHE A 249 8.95 -3.44 8.56
CA PHE A 249 7.84 -3.89 7.72
C PHE A 249 6.75 -2.83 7.54
N LYS A 250 6.62 -1.89 8.46
CA LYS A 250 5.78 -0.70 8.28
C LYS A 250 6.29 0.18 7.12
N TYR A 251 7.61 0.40 7.03
CA TYR A 251 8.20 1.12 5.89
C TYR A 251 8.07 0.35 4.58
N VAL A 252 8.17 -0.98 4.64
CA VAL A 252 7.91 -1.83 3.46
C VAL A 252 6.45 -1.70 3.00
N LEU A 253 5.48 -1.67 3.93
CA LEU A 253 4.07 -1.44 3.61
C LEU A 253 3.85 -0.07 2.95
N TYR A 254 4.58 0.97 3.37
CA TYR A 254 4.47 2.30 2.77
C TYR A 254 4.85 2.34 1.30
N LEU A 255 5.60 1.36 0.78
CA LEU A 255 5.90 1.24 -0.64
C LEU A 255 4.74 0.64 -1.47
N ASN A 256 3.65 0.19 -0.83
CA ASN A 256 2.51 -0.45 -1.51
C ASN A 256 1.89 0.42 -2.62
N PRO A 257 1.62 1.73 -2.42
CA PRO A 257 1.08 2.60 -3.47
C PRO A 257 1.93 2.63 -4.75
N LEU A 258 3.26 2.56 -4.63
CA LEU A 258 4.16 2.44 -5.79
C LEU A 258 3.96 1.10 -6.49
N ALA A 259 3.86 0.01 -5.73
CA ALA A 259 3.64 -1.32 -6.28
C ALA A 259 2.29 -1.41 -7.02
N ASP A 260 1.24 -0.77 -6.51
CA ASP A 260 -0.08 -0.71 -7.14
C ASP A 260 -0.07 0.12 -8.45
N CYS A 261 0.70 1.21 -8.49
CA CYS A 261 0.95 1.95 -9.73
C CYS A 261 1.75 1.13 -10.76
N LEU A 262 2.77 0.38 -10.31
CA LEU A 262 3.55 -0.52 -11.16
C LEU A 262 2.68 -1.65 -11.70
N LEU A 263 1.74 -2.16 -10.90
CA LEU A 263 0.74 -3.14 -11.31
C LEU A 263 -0.02 -2.65 -12.55
N TYR A 264 -0.48 -1.39 -12.57
CA TYR A 264 -1.10 -0.79 -13.75
C TYR A 264 -0.14 -0.66 -14.94
N LEU A 265 1.08 -0.17 -14.73
CA LEU A 265 2.06 0.01 -15.80
C LEU A 265 2.36 -1.32 -16.49
N PHE A 266 2.52 -2.40 -15.72
CA PHE A 266 2.69 -3.77 -16.23
C PHE A 266 1.37 -4.39 -16.71
N MET A 267 0.22 -3.80 -16.37
CA MET A 267 -1.09 -4.23 -16.82
C MET A 267 -1.32 -3.93 -18.30
N ARG A 268 -0.63 -2.91 -18.84
CA ARG A 268 -0.71 -2.52 -20.24
C ARG A 268 -0.01 -3.57 -21.11
N PRO A 269 -0.74 -4.39 -21.87
CA PRO A 269 -0.13 -5.19 -22.92
C PRO A 269 0.25 -4.22 -24.05
N ASP A 270 1.41 -4.46 -24.67
CA ASP A 270 1.76 -3.95 -25.99
C ASP A 270 2.11 -2.45 -26.07
N VAL A 271 3.34 -2.13 -25.64
CA VAL A 271 4.05 -0.92 -26.09
C VAL A 271 4.74 -1.14 -27.46
N GLU A 272 4.67 -2.35 -28.03
CA GLU A 272 5.33 -2.66 -29.31
C GLU A 272 4.44 -2.56 -30.56
N THR A 273 3.12 -2.30 -30.45
CA THR A 273 2.25 -2.21 -31.64
C THR A 273 1.28 -1.03 -31.65
N VAL A 274 1.41 -0.06 -30.74
CA VAL A 274 0.52 1.12 -30.71
C VAL A 274 1.32 2.42 -30.65
N GLU A 275 1.68 2.93 -31.83
CA GLU A 275 2.00 4.34 -32.06
C GLU A 275 0.71 5.19 -32.21
N PRO A 276 0.75 6.53 -32.08
CA PRO A 276 0.78 7.23 -30.80
C PRO A 276 -0.52 8.02 -30.56
N ARG A 277 -1.20 7.73 -29.44
CA ARG A 277 -2.23 8.64 -28.88
C ARG A 277 -2.02 8.84 -27.37
N LEU A 278 -0.77 9.03 -26.97
CA LEU A 278 -0.48 9.75 -25.73
C LEU A 278 -0.19 11.21 -26.08
N PRO A 279 -0.65 12.19 -25.28
CA PRO A 279 -0.22 13.57 -25.43
C PRO A 279 1.31 13.63 -25.40
N ALA A 280 1.92 14.40 -26.29
CA ALA A 280 3.38 14.49 -26.53
C ALA A 280 4.25 14.68 -25.26
N VAL A 281 3.64 15.15 -24.16
CA VAL A 281 4.25 15.27 -22.83
C VAL A 281 4.70 13.93 -22.23
N PHE A 282 3.98 12.83 -22.51
CA PHE A 282 4.26 11.51 -21.92
C PHE A 282 5.35 10.73 -22.67
N GLN A 283 5.42 10.87 -24.00
CA GLN A 283 6.46 10.21 -24.80
C GLN A 283 7.85 10.77 -24.47
N CYS A 284 7.97 12.09 -24.26
CA CYS A 284 9.27 12.73 -24.06
C CYS A 284 9.91 12.43 -22.68
N LYS A 285 9.13 12.05 -21.67
CA LYS A 285 9.64 11.81 -20.30
C LYS A 285 9.96 10.33 -20.00
N ILE A 286 9.17 9.39 -20.53
CA ILE A 286 9.41 7.95 -20.33
C ILE A 286 10.61 7.46 -21.18
N LEU A 287 10.75 7.94 -22.43
CA LEU A 287 11.90 7.59 -23.28
C LEU A 287 13.24 8.13 -22.74
N ARG A 288 13.24 9.28 -22.06
CA ARG A 288 14.47 9.83 -21.44
C ARG A 288 14.96 9.04 -20.21
N LEU A 289 14.10 8.26 -19.57
CA LEU A 289 14.48 7.42 -18.42
C LEU A 289 14.96 6.03 -18.84
N VAL A 290 14.59 5.55 -20.03
CA VAL A 290 14.90 4.19 -20.51
C VAL A 290 16.00 4.16 -21.57
N HIS A 291 16.29 5.26 -22.26
CA HIS A 291 17.36 5.35 -23.25
C HIS A 291 18.35 6.47 -22.89
N ARG A 292 19.45 6.10 -22.22
CA ARG A 292 20.73 6.81 -22.36
C ARG A 292 21.60 5.98 -23.33
N PRO A 293 21.74 6.36 -24.60
CA PRO A 293 22.81 5.83 -25.43
C PRO A 293 24.15 6.46 -25.03
N PRO A 294 25.29 5.77 -25.22
CA PRO A 294 26.61 6.30 -24.92
C PRO A 294 26.95 7.43 -25.91
N ALA A 295 27.63 8.46 -25.40
CA ALA A 295 28.11 9.57 -26.20
C ALA A 295 29.09 9.08 -27.27
N VAL A 296 28.78 9.28 -28.54
CA VAL A 296 29.75 9.25 -29.62
C VAL A 296 29.73 10.62 -30.29
N GLN A 297 30.82 11.36 -30.11
CA GLN A 297 31.08 12.61 -30.80
C GLN A 297 31.26 12.32 -32.29
N PHE A 298 30.55 13.03 -33.16
CA PHE A 298 31.02 13.28 -34.52
C PHE A 298 31.09 14.78 -34.77
N LYS A 299 32.33 15.19 -35.02
CA LYS A 299 32.83 16.53 -35.28
C LYS A 299 32.42 16.94 -36.69
N GLN A 300 31.82 18.11 -36.86
CA GLN A 300 31.63 18.75 -38.16
C GLN A 300 32.87 19.53 -38.62
N MET A 301 32.88 19.84 -39.93
CA MET A 301 33.75 20.72 -40.72
C MET A 301 34.95 20.00 -41.36
N LYS A 302 35.12 19.94 -42.68
CA LYS A 302 34.70 20.82 -43.80
C LYS A 302 34.35 19.98 -45.03
#